data_AF-A0A813MF34-F1
#
_entry.id   AF-A0A813MF34-F1
#
_cell.length_a   1.000
_cell.length_b   1.000
_cell.length_c   1.000
_cell.angle_alpha   90.00
_cell.angle_beta   90.00
_cell.angle_gamma   90.00
#
_symmetry.space_group_name_H-M   'P 1'
#
loop_
_entity.id
_entity.type
_entity.pdbx_description
1 polymer ?
#
loop_
_entity_poly.entity_id
_entity_poly.type
_entity_poly.pdbx_seq_one_letter_code
_entity_poly.pdbx_strand_id
1 'polypeptide(L)'
;MPGSNTDYFTRDNATRIISKSKFRKFIWLTIVFLLGIAIGSIPSIVLYIRSSHSGSNPSIPSGWNIDDYQSNSDYYNELTTIHDFNQTHNLRLDRLSSPQFHPQHGKSVIYLRKQFHMPDLNGSTTTLHWTCLQTNQTKQLTQPIWGVHDQQFYWVDDKTILFLSNRKSDLIQLFQINLPDDIISLIKFIEPIQITDYPLSIDNLLVNRQATRLAFSCQVYANLSIEETYNRTKTEGLSSELVYKFDKLFIRQWDKFMTGRRHHPIYLYIVQ
;
A
#
# COMPACT_ATOMS: atom_id res chain seq x y z
N MET A 1 47.67 33.96 19.03
CA MET A 1 47.97 33.53 20.42
C MET A 1 46.74 33.75 21.28
N PRO A 2 46.42 32.82 22.19
CA PRO A 2 45.10 32.64 22.77
C PRO A 2 44.92 33.41 24.08
N GLY A 3 43.68 33.79 24.39
CA GLY A 3 43.28 34.35 25.68
C GLY A 3 42.05 33.62 26.19
N SER A 4 42.30 32.56 26.95
CA SER A 4 41.35 31.85 27.81
C SER A 4 40.75 32.78 28.86
N ASN A 5 39.47 32.59 29.20
CA ASN A 5 39.05 32.65 30.60
C ASN A 5 37.81 31.79 30.85
N THR A 6 37.97 30.95 31.85
CA THR A 6 37.02 30.02 32.46
C THR A 6 36.25 30.68 33.61
N ASP A 7 35.13 30.05 33.93
CA ASP A 7 34.38 30.03 35.19
C ASP A 7 33.61 31.29 35.63
N TYR A 8 32.30 31.14 35.91
CA TYR A 8 31.80 30.75 37.23
C TYR A 8 30.31 30.33 37.19
N PHE A 9 30.01 29.26 37.93
CA PHE A 9 28.68 28.81 38.33
C PHE A 9 27.98 29.81 39.26
N THR A 10 26.68 30.03 39.07
CA THR A 10 25.70 30.14 40.19
C THR A 10 24.32 29.68 39.73
N ARG A 11 23.71 28.80 40.54
CA ARG A 11 22.32 28.35 40.49
C ARG A 11 21.38 29.47 40.98
N ASP A 12 20.17 29.59 40.42
CA ASP A 12 18.93 29.17 41.09
C ASP A 12 17.65 29.59 40.34
N ASN A 13 16.71 28.62 40.33
CA ASN A 13 15.26 28.72 40.44
C ASN A 13 14.42 29.50 39.40
N ALA A 14 13.61 28.74 38.62
CA ALA A 14 12.19 29.07 38.40
C ALA A 14 11.39 27.89 37.78
N THR A 15 10.60 27.24 38.66
CA THR A 15 9.18 26.86 38.49
C THR A 15 8.73 25.95 37.33
N ARG A 16 8.46 24.70 37.71
CA ARG A 16 7.75 23.65 36.97
C ARG A 16 6.24 23.75 37.25
N ILE A 17 5.42 24.04 36.23
CA ILE A 17 3.96 23.99 36.33
C ILE A 17 3.49 22.58 35.95
N ILE A 18 2.96 21.86 36.94
CA ILE A 18 2.29 20.56 36.78
C ILE A 18 0.80 20.81 36.59
N SER A 19 0.27 20.50 35.40
CA SER A 19 -1.17 20.50 35.11
C SER A 19 -1.73 19.09 35.22
N LYS A 20 -2.64 18.90 36.19
CA LYS A 20 -3.44 17.69 36.38
C LYS A 20 -4.56 17.64 35.34
N SER A 21 -4.66 16.55 34.60
CA SER A 21 -5.81 16.25 33.75
C SER A 21 -6.26 14.80 33.92
N LYS A 22 -7.58 14.62 33.91
CA LYS A 22 -8.37 13.62 34.62
C LYS A 22 -8.33 12.23 33.99
N PHE A 23 -8.03 11.23 34.81
CA PHE A 23 -8.24 9.80 34.55
C PHE A 23 -9.75 9.50 34.65
N ARG A 24 -10.40 9.17 33.53
CA ARG A 24 -11.76 8.59 33.53
C ARG A 24 -11.67 7.13 33.13
N LYS A 25 -11.97 6.26 34.10
CA LYS A 25 -12.19 4.83 33.91
C LYS A 25 -13.45 4.64 33.06
N PHE A 26 -13.37 3.86 31.99
CA PHE A 26 -14.54 3.27 31.35
C PHE A 26 -14.36 1.76 31.34
N ILE A 27 -15.15 1.11 32.18
CA ILE A 27 -15.34 -0.33 32.25
C ILE A 27 -16.57 -0.63 31.40
N TRP A 28 -16.46 -1.51 30.41
CA TRP A 28 -17.59 -2.33 29.99
C TRP A 28 -17.09 -3.75 29.70
N LEU A 29 -17.66 -4.68 30.46
CA LEU A 29 -17.48 -6.12 30.37
C LEU A 29 -18.80 -6.66 29.82
N THR A 30 -18.79 -7.31 28.65
CA THR A 30 -19.88 -8.20 28.26
C THR A 30 -19.32 -9.38 27.47
N ILE A 31 -19.35 -10.52 28.13
CA ILE A 31 -19.11 -11.87 27.62
C ILE A 31 -20.47 -12.39 27.12
N VAL A 32 -20.53 -12.91 25.90
CA VAL A 32 -21.53 -13.92 25.49
C VAL A 32 -20.80 -14.99 24.66
N PHE A 33 -21.00 -16.25 25.04
CA PHE A 33 -20.43 -17.47 24.46
C PHE A 33 -21.56 -18.32 23.84
N LEU A 34 -21.16 -19.20 22.91
CA LEU A 34 -21.91 -20.28 22.20
C LEU A 34 -22.59 -19.84 20.89
N LEU A 35 -22.41 -20.49 19.72
CA LEU A 35 -22.26 -21.92 19.44
C LEU A 35 -21.66 -22.15 18.01
N GLY A 36 -20.73 -23.10 17.89
CA GLY A 36 -20.55 -24.02 16.74
C GLY A 36 -20.17 -23.48 15.34
N ILE A 37 -18.88 -23.56 15.00
CA ILE A 37 -18.32 -24.24 13.80
C ILE A 37 -16.79 -24.20 13.96
N ALA A 38 -16.16 -25.37 14.08
CA ALA A 38 -14.71 -25.51 14.13
C ALA A 38 -14.15 -25.39 12.70
N ILE A 39 -13.70 -24.19 12.33
CA ILE A 39 -12.75 -23.98 11.24
C ILE A 39 -11.43 -23.69 11.93
N GLY A 40 -10.37 -24.43 11.58
CA GLY A 40 -9.03 -24.24 12.12
C GLY A 40 -8.65 -22.77 12.06
N SER A 41 -8.57 -22.14 13.24
CA SER A 41 -8.28 -20.71 13.35
C SER A 41 -6.79 -20.53 13.04
N ILE A 42 -6.51 -20.06 11.83
CA ILE A 42 -5.19 -19.55 11.46
C ILE A 42 -4.91 -18.41 12.44
N PRO A 43 -3.79 -18.39 13.18
CA PRO A 43 -3.37 -17.18 13.88
C PRO A 43 -3.00 -16.15 12.82
N SER A 44 -4.00 -15.40 12.36
CA SER A 44 -3.81 -14.26 11.48
C SER A 44 -3.32 -13.14 12.36
N ILE A 45 -2.02 -12.83 12.30
CA ILE A 45 -1.50 -11.59 12.89
C ILE A 45 -2.08 -10.47 12.04
N VAL A 46 -3.21 -9.91 12.44
CA VAL A 46 -3.76 -8.71 11.81
C VAL A 46 -3.02 -7.52 12.41
N LEU A 47 -2.20 -6.85 11.60
CA LEU A 47 -1.47 -5.68 12.06
C LEU A 47 -2.44 -4.52 12.21
N TYR A 48 -2.55 -3.99 13.43
CA TYR A 48 -3.33 -2.78 13.68
C TYR A 48 -2.41 -1.56 13.65
N ILE A 49 -2.56 -0.74 12.62
CA ILE A 49 -2.08 0.64 12.66
C ILE A 49 -3.24 1.49 13.18
N ARG A 50 -3.05 2.11 14.35
CA ARG A 50 -4.09 2.98 14.92
C ARG A 50 -4.17 4.27 14.12
N SER A 51 -4.96 4.30 13.05
CA SER A 51 -5.46 5.53 12.43
C SER A 51 -6.96 5.61 12.64
N SER A 52 -7.43 6.63 13.36
CA SER A 52 -8.85 6.98 13.40
C SER A 52 -9.17 7.77 12.15
N HIS A 53 -10.11 7.31 11.31
CA HIS A 53 -11.12 8.13 10.61
C HIS A 53 -12.14 7.20 9.93
N SER A 54 -13.36 7.72 9.75
CA SER A 54 -14.49 7.02 9.15
C SER A 54 -14.56 7.34 7.65
N GLY A 55 -14.00 6.47 6.82
CA GLY A 55 -14.29 6.44 5.39
C GLY A 55 -15.63 5.76 5.12
N SER A 56 -16.47 6.36 4.29
CA SER A 56 -17.65 5.71 3.70
C SER A 56 -17.26 4.45 2.94
N ASN A 57 -18.11 3.42 2.95
CA ASN A 57 -17.94 2.22 2.14
C ASN A 57 -17.60 2.60 0.69
N PRO A 58 -16.47 2.14 0.15
CA PRO A 58 -16.10 2.52 -1.19
C PRO A 58 -16.96 1.82 -2.22
N SER A 59 -17.36 2.58 -3.22
CA SER A 59 -17.88 2.05 -4.47
C SER A 59 -16.75 1.34 -5.21
N ILE A 60 -16.94 0.06 -5.51
CA ILE A 60 -16.21 -0.61 -6.60
C ILE A 60 -16.38 0.27 -7.84
N PRO A 61 -15.31 0.60 -8.60
CA PRO A 61 -15.46 1.35 -9.83
C PRO A 61 -16.53 0.68 -10.71
N SER A 62 -17.68 1.35 -10.88
CA SER A 62 -18.79 0.81 -11.63
C SER A 62 -18.41 0.79 -13.11
N GLY A 63 -18.18 -0.40 -13.66
CA GLY A 63 -17.91 -0.56 -15.09
C GLY A 63 -17.13 -1.81 -15.49
N TRP A 64 -16.43 -2.47 -14.55
CA TRP A 64 -15.53 -3.57 -14.89
C TRP A 64 -16.09 -4.92 -14.47
N ASN A 65 -16.37 -5.78 -15.47
CA ASN A 65 -16.79 -7.15 -15.23
C ASN A 65 -15.56 -8.01 -14.87
N ILE A 66 -15.65 -8.72 -13.76
CA ILE A 66 -14.56 -9.60 -13.31
C ILE A 66 -14.36 -10.80 -14.23
N ASP A 67 -15.40 -11.19 -14.96
CA ASP A 67 -15.37 -12.30 -15.90
C ASP A 67 -14.59 -11.96 -17.18
N ASP A 68 -14.24 -10.68 -17.39
CA ASP A 68 -13.46 -10.24 -18.55
C ASP A 68 -11.94 -10.42 -18.34
N TYR A 69 -11.51 -10.98 -17.20
CA TYR A 69 -10.11 -11.30 -16.96
C TYR A 69 -9.73 -12.65 -17.60
N GLN A 70 -9.03 -12.58 -18.74
CA GLN A 70 -8.31 -13.72 -19.32
C GLN A 70 -6.81 -13.53 -19.13
N SER A 71 -6.10 -14.58 -18.71
CA SER A 71 -4.64 -14.48 -18.61
C SER A 71 -4.03 -14.42 -20.01
N ASN A 72 -2.98 -13.61 -20.20
CA ASN A 72 -2.33 -13.52 -21.51
C ASN A 72 -1.74 -14.87 -21.95
N SER A 73 -1.35 -15.71 -20.98
CA SER A 73 -0.92 -17.08 -21.23
C SER A 73 -1.99 -17.93 -21.92
N ASP A 74 -3.27 -17.76 -21.57
CA ASP A 74 -4.35 -18.55 -22.19
C ASP A 74 -4.45 -18.21 -23.69
N TYR A 75 -4.41 -16.92 -24.03
CA TYR A 75 -4.39 -16.47 -25.42
C TYR A 75 -3.22 -17.09 -26.20
N TYR A 76 -2.01 -17.06 -25.66
CA TYR A 76 -0.84 -17.63 -26.35
C TYR A 76 -0.85 -19.16 -26.40
N ASN A 77 -1.43 -19.83 -25.40
CA ASN A 77 -1.57 -21.29 -25.39
C ASN A 77 -2.63 -21.79 -26.39
N GLU A 78 -3.63 -20.96 -26.71
CA GLU A 78 -4.66 -21.26 -27.71
C GLU A 78 -4.16 -21.07 -29.16
N LEU A 79 -3.02 -20.41 -29.36
CA LEU A 79 -2.44 -20.26 -30.69
C LEU A 79 -1.91 -21.61 -31.20
N THR A 80 -2.64 -22.20 -32.13
CA THR A 80 -2.27 -23.47 -32.79
C THR A 80 -1.41 -23.27 -34.03
N THR A 81 -1.27 -22.03 -34.50
CA THR A 81 -0.51 -21.69 -35.71
C THR A 81 0.53 -20.62 -35.41
N ILE A 82 1.67 -20.72 -36.11
CA ILE A 82 2.69 -19.68 -36.07
C ILE A 82 2.10 -18.43 -36.74
N HIS A 83 2.10 -17.32 -36.01
CA HIS A 83 1.72 -16.00 -36.52
C HIS A 83 2.92 -15.03 -36.49
N ASP A 84 2.89 -14.03 -37.37
CA ASP A 84 3.90 -12.98 -37.37
C ASP A 84 3.80 -12.10 -36.11
N PHE A 85 4.96 -11.65 -35.65
CA PHE A 85 5.01 -10.72 -34.53
C PHE A 85 4.41 -9.35 -34.91
N ASN A 86 3.46 -8.86 -34.11
CA ASN A 86 2.84 -7.55 -34.31
C ASN A 86 2.86 -6.70 -33.02
N GLN A 87 2.50 -5.43 -33.13
CA GLN A 87 2.49 -4.48 -32.02
C GLN A 87 1.61 -4.89 -30.83
N THR A 88 0.53 -5.65 -31.05
CA THR A 88 -0.35 -6.10 -29.97
C THR A 88 0.35 -7.12 -29.07
N HIS A 89 1.33 -7.87 -29.60
CA HIS A 89 2.09 -8.81 -28.79
C HIS A 89 2.91 -8.10 -27.72
N ASN A 90 3.55 -6.96 -28.07
CA ASN A 90 4.25 -6.12 -27.09
C ASN A 90 3.33 -5.61 -25.97
N LEU A 91 2.06 -5.39 -26.27
CA LEU A 91 1.06 -4.86 -25.34
C LEU A 91 0.46 -5.95 -24.45
N ARG A 92 0.43 -7.20 -24.95
CA ARG A 92 0.01 -8.41 -24.22
C ARG A 92 1.12 -9.00 -23.33
N LEU A 93 2.35 -8.49 -23.39
CA LEU A 93 3.41 -8.98 -22.51
C LEU A 93 3.09 -8.68 -21.05
N ASP A 94 3.09 -9.73 -20.24
CA ASP A 94 3.05 -9.59 -18.79
C ASP A 94 4.33 -8.94 -18.30
N ARG A 95 4.20 -7.96 -17.41
CA ARG A 95 5.35 -7.30 -16.80
C ARG A 95 5.50 -7.76 -15.37
N LEU A 96 6.55 -8.53 -15.11
CA LEU A 96 6.87 -9.01 -13.78
C LEU A 96 7.76 -7.99 -13.05
N SER A 97 7.53 -7.79 -11.76
CA SER A 97 8.35 -6.88 -10.96
C SER A 97 8.43 -7.31 -9.50
N SER A 98 9.43 -6.75 -8.80
CA SER A 98 9.66 -6.92 -7.37
C SER A 98 9.71 -8.38 -6.89
N PRO A 99 10.43 -9.32 -7.54
CA PRO A 99 10.49 -10.69 -7.07
C PRO A 99 11.18 -10.76 -5.69
N GLN A 100 10.55 -11.46 -4.75
CA GLN A 100 11.11 -11.72 -3.42
C GLN A 100 10.95 -13.20 -3.07
N PHE A 101 12.04 -13.83 -2.63
CA PHE A 101 12.01 -15.19 -2.11
C PHE A 101 11.27 -15.26 -0.78
N HIS A 102 10.66 -16.41 -0.51
CA HIS A 102 10.10 -16.69 0.80
C HIS A 102 11.20 -16.62 1.89
N PRO A 103 10.99 -15.86 2.98
CA PRO A 103 12.06 -15.45 3.88
C PRO A 103 12.69 -16.61 4.67
N GLN A 104 11.93 -17.66 5.01
CA GLN A 104 12.44 -18.78 5.80
C GLN A 104 13.14 -19.86 4.95
N HIS A 105 12.45 -20.40 3.93
CA HIS A 105 12.92 -21.60 3.21
C HIS A 105 13.41 -21.31 1.77
N GLY A 106 13.12 -20.15 1.18
CA GLY A 106 13.60 -19.77 -0.15
C GLY A 106 13.15 -20.67 -1.32
N LYS A 107 12.16 -21.55 -1.11
CA LYS A 107 11.67 -22.52 -2.11
C LYS A 107 10.56 -21.97 -3.01
N SER A 108 10.09 -20.77 -2.72
CA SER A 108 9.06 -20.09 -3.47
C SER A 108 9.43 -18.62 -3.63
N VAL A 109 8.85 -18.01 -4.65
CA VAL A 109 9.01 -16.61 -4.99
C VAL A 109 7.63 -15.96 -5.09
N ILE A 110 7.52 -14.74 -4.56
CA ILE A 110 6.38 -13.86 -4.82
C ILE A 110 6.84 -12.72 -5.71
N TYR A 111 5.99 -12.32 -6.65
CA TYR A 111 6.24 -11.21 -7.55
C TYR A 111 4.94 -10.51 -7.92
N LEU A 112 5.06 -9.29 -8.43
CA LEU A 112 3.95 -8.55 -9.01
C LEU A 112 3.87 -8.84 -10.50
N ARG A 113 2.68 -9.12 -11.01
CA ARG A 113 2.40 -9.27 -12.44
C ARG A 113 1.48 -8.14 -12.88
N LYS A 114 1.94 -7.32 -13.83
CA LYS A 114 1.11 -6.31 -14.48
C LYS A 114 0.60 -6.82 -15.82
N GLN A 115 -0.70 -6.64 -16.04
CA GLN A 115 -1.42 -7.01 -17.26
C GLN A 115 -2.22 -5.84 -17.79
N PHE A 116 -2.38 -5.77 -19.10
CA PHE A 116 -3.26 -4.81 -19.77
C PHE A 116 -4.58 -5.48 -20.14
N HIS A 117 -5.65 -4.71 -20.05
CA HIS A 117 -6.95 -5.14 -20.56
C HIS A 117 -6.86 -5.32 -22.08
N MET A 118 -7.46 -6.38 -22.58
CA MET A 118 -7.49 -6.71 -24.01
C MET A 118 -8.93 -6.88 -24.46
N PRO A 119 -9.27 -6.53 -25.72
CA PRO A 119 -8.36 -6.06 -26.76
C PRO A 119 -8.11 -4.53 -26.80
N ASP A 120 -8.88 -3.75 -26.05
CA ASP A 120 -8.97 -2.29 -26.24
C ASP A 120 -7.95 -1.46 -25.44
N LEU A 121 -7.15 -2.08 -24.56
CA LEU A 121 -6.10 -1.43 -23.77
C LEU A 121 -6.61 -0.32 -22.84
N ASN A 122 -7.89 -0.34 -22.51
CA ASN A 122 -8.54 0.70 -21.72
C ASN A 122 -8.16 0.70 -20.22
N GLY A 123 -7.34 -0.25 -19.79
CA GLY A 123 -7.00 -0.45 -18.40
C GLY A 123 -5.78 -1.36 -18.22
N SER A 124 -5.26 -1.37 -17.00
CA SER A 124 -4.30 -2.37 -16.56
C SER A 124 -4.59 -2.78 -15.12
N THR A 125 -4.10 -3.94 -14.72
CA THR A 125 -4.16 -4.41 -13.33
C THR A 125 -2.78 -4.89 -12.91
N THR A 126 -2.50 -4.87 -11.61
CA THR A 126 -1.29 -5.48 -11.05
C THR A 126 -1.65 -6.29 -9.83
N THR A 127 -1.26 -7.57 -9.84
CA THR A 127 -1.63 -8.57 -8.84
C THR A 127 -0.40 -9.26 -8.27
N LEU A 128 -0.53 -9.83 -7.08
CA LEU A 128 0.50 -10.65 -6.45
C LEU A 128 0.38 -12.10 -6.93
N HIS A 129 1.52 -12.69 -7.30
CA HIS A 129 1.63 -14.08 -7.73
C HIS A 129 2.70 -14.79 -6.91
N TRP A 130 2.44 -16.05 -6.62
CA TRP A 130 3.34 -16.97 -5.94
C TRP A 130 3.72 -18.10 -6.89
N THR A 131 4.99 -18.49 -6.90
CA THR A 131 5.49 -19.63 -7.67
C THR A 131 6.37 -20.52 -6.79
N CYS A 132 6.11 -21.82 -6.81
CA CYS A 132 7.00 -22.84 -6.26
C CYS A 132 8.17 -23.08 -7.23
N LEU A 133 9.40 -22.92 -6.76
CA LEU A 133 10.60 -23.07 -7.60
C LEU A 133 10.94 -24.54 -7.90
N GLN A 134 10.41 -25.48 -7.12
CA GLN A 134 10.64 -26.91 -7.30
C GLN A 134 9.66 -27.54 -8.30
N THR A 135 8.39 -27.15 -8.23
CA THR A 135 7.32 -27.73 -9.07
C THR A 135 6.90 -26.82 -10.22
N ASN A 136 7.41 -25.59 -10.28
CA ASN A 136 6.98 -24.52 -11.20
C ASN A 136 5.47 -24.19 -11.14
N GLN A 137 4.77 -24.67 -10.11
CA GLN A 137 3.37 -24.35 -9.90
C GLN A 137 3.22 -22.90 -9.48
N THR A 138 2.28 -22.20 -10.11
CA THR A 138 2.02 -20.77 -9.89
C THR A 138 0.59 -20.56 -9.43
N LYS A 139 0.40 -19.64 -8.48
CA LYS A 139 -0.90 -19.23 -7.96
C LYS A 139 -0.97 -17.71 -7.91
N GLN A 140 -2.08 -17.17 -8.39
CA GLN A 140 -2.41 -15.77 -8.19
C GLN A 140 -3.00 -15.60 -6.78
N LEU A 141 -2.44 -14.67 -6.01
CA LEU A 141 -2.81 -14.46 -4.61
C LEU A 141 -3.92 -13.42 -4.45
N THR A 142 -3.85 -12.30 -5.17
CA THR A 142 -4.84 -11.22 -5.11
C THR A 142 -5.78 -11.23 -6.31
N GLN A 143 -7.03 -10.83 -6.08
CA GLN A 143 -8.05 -10.75 -7.12
C GLN A 143 -7.66 -9.72 -8.20
N PRO A 144 -7.76 -10.05 -9.50
CA PRO A 144 -7.51 -9.10 -10.56
C PRO A 144 -8.71 -8.16 -10.69
N ILE A 145 -8.45 -6.86 -10.59
CA ILE A 145 -9.46 -5.82 -10.78
C ILE A 145 -8.85 -4.76 -11.71
N TRP A 146 -9.52 -4.47 -12.83
CA TRP A 146 -9.04 -3.47 -13.78
C TRP A 146 -8.99 -2.07 -13.15
N GLY A 147 -7.87 -1.36 -13.36
CA GLY A 147 -7.59 -0.07 -12.70
C GLY A 147 -7.01 -0.21 -11.28
N VAL A 148 -6.94 -1.42 -10.72
CA VAL A 148 -6.31 -1.67 -9.42
C VAL A 148 -4.87 -2.14 -9.60
N HIS A 149 -3.99 -1.57 -8.79
CA HIS A 149 -2.54 -1.76 -8.87
C HIS A 149 -1.95 -2.11 -7.50
N ASP A 150 -1.71 -3.40 -7.28
CA ASP A 150 -0.87 -3.85 -6.18
C ASP A 150 0.59 -3.49 -6.49
N GLN A 151 1.30 -2.90 -5.52
CA GLN A 151 2.65 -2.37 -5.71
C GLN A 151 3.47 -2.43 -4.42
N GLN A 152 4.80 -2.44 -4.56
CA GLN A 152 5.78 -2.38 -3.46
C GLN A 152 5.43 -3.25 -2.25
N PHE A 153 5.53 -4.57 -2.40
CA PHE A 153 5.27 -5.49 -1.30
C PHE A 153 6.53 -5.84 -0.49
N TYR A 154 6.32 -6.20 0.78
CA TYR A 154 7.34 -6.65 1.71
C TYR A 154 6.80 -7.75 2.61
N TRP A 155 7.66 -8.72 2.93
CA TRP A 155 7.42 -9.69 3.99
C TRP A 155 7.50 -9.04 5.36
N VAL A 156 6.54 -9.35 6.23
CA VAL A 156 6.57 -9.06 7.66
C VAL A 156 7.15 -10.27 8.41
N ASP A 157 6.66 -11.46 8.07
CA ASP A 157 7.11 -12.74 8.57
C ASP A 157 7.09 -13.76 7.41
N ASP A 158 6.98 -15.06 7.70
CA ASP A 158 6.90 -16.13 6.70
C ASP A 158 5.53 -16.29 6.03
N LYS A 159 4.49 -15.62 6.52
CA LYS A 159 3.10 -15.74 6.04
C LYS A 159 2.44 -14.42 5.72
N THR A 160 2.92 -13.33 6.29
CA THR A 160 2.29 -12.01 6.26
C THR A 160 3.02 -11.12 5.27
N ILE A 161 2.26 -10.54 4.35
CA ILE A 161 2.78 -9.62 3.32
C ILE A 161 2.05 -8.30 3.44
N LEU A 162 2.84 -7.22 3.49
CA LEU A 162 2.35 -5.85 3.36
C LEU A 162 2.62 -5.34 1.95
N PHE A 163 1.70 -4.55 1.41
CA PHE A 163 1.85 -3.97 0.09
C PHE A 163 0.95 -2.75 -0.09
N LEU A 164 1.24 -1.92 -1.08
CA LEU A 164 0.43 -0.76 -1.42
C LEU A 164 -0.61 -1.12 -2.49
N SER A 165 -1.81 -0.56 -2.41
CA SER A 165 -2.86 -0.78 -3.41
C SER A 165 -3.91 0.33 -3.39
N ASN A 166 -4.58 0.54 -4.51
CA ASN A 166 -5.76 1.41 -4.68
C ASN A 166 -7.07 0.58 -4.78
N ARG A 167 -7.09 -0.65 -4.25
CA ARG A 167 -8.24 -1.56 -4.40
C ARG A 167 -9.54 -1.08 -3.74
N LYS A 168 -9.43 -0.37 -2.62
CA LYS A 168 -10.60 0.14 -1.90
C LYS A 168 -10.93 1.58 -2.29
N SER A 169 -10.03 2.33 -2.91
CA SER A 169 -10.32 3.72 -3.33
C SER A 169 -9.28 4.17 -4.35
N ASP A 170 -9.52 5.28 -5.04
CA ASP A 170 -8.51 5.88 -5.93
C ASP A 170 -7.21 6.28 -5.20
N LEU A 171 -7.23 6.33 -3.87
CA LEU A 171 -6.05 6.54 -3.03
C LEU A 171 -5.29 5.24 -2.80
N ILE A 172 -3.97 5.30 -2.94
CA ILE A 172 -3.07 4.20 -2.61
C ILE A 172 -2.93 4.13 -1.09
N GLN A 173 -3.28 2.98 -0.51
CA GLN A 173 -3.20 2.70 0.92
C GLN A 173 -2.38 1.44 1.17
N LEU A 174 -2.02 1.20 2.44
CA LEU A 174 -1.34 -0.01 2.88
C LEU A 174 -2.35 -1.14 3.09
N PHE A 175 -2.04 -2.31 2.54
CA PHE A 175 -2.82 -3.54 2.65
C PHE A 175 -1.95 -4.69 3.18
N GLN A 176 -2.63 -5.68 3.73
CA GLN A 176 -2.06 -6.92 4.21
C GLN A 176 -2.76 -8.12 3.58
N ILE A 177 -2.01 -9.17 3.26
CA ILE A 177 -2.53 -10.53 3.06
C ILE A 177 -1.79 -11.51 3.96
N ASN A 178 -2.49 -12.56 4.36
CA ASN A 178 -1.92 -13.69 5.10
C ASN A 178 -1.97 -14.93 4.21
N LEU A 179 -0.82 -15.55 3.97
CA LEU A 179 -0.71 -16.76 3.18
C LEU A 179 -1.24 -17.96 3.99
N PRO A 180 -2.08 -18.81 3.39
CA PRO A 180 -2.45 -20.09 3.99
C PRO A 180 -1.26 -21.05 3.97
N ASP A 181 -1.29 -22.07 4.84
CA ASP A 181 -0.25 -23.11 4.87
C ASP A 181 -0.15 -23.89 3.55
N ASP A 182 -1.31 -24.14 2.92
CA ASP A 182 -1.39 -24.80 1.61
C ASP A 182 -1.84 -23.81 0.53
N ILE A 183 -0.87 -23.15 -0.08
CA ILE A 183 -1.09 -22.19 -1.18
C ILE A 183 -1.53 -22.91 -2.47
N ILE A 184 -1.10 -24.16 -2.68
CA ILE A 184 -1.39 -24.89 -3.93
C ILE A 184 -2.87 -25.27 -3.99
N SER A 185 -3.49 -25.57 -2.86
CA SER A 185 -4.93 -25.86 -2.75
C SER A 185 -5.82 -24.62 -2.75
N LEU A 186 -5.27 -23.41 -2.95
CA LEU A 186 -6.05 -22.18 -3.03
C LEU A 186 -7.04 -22.22 -4.20
N ILE A 187 -8.34 -22.18 -3.88
CA ILE A 187 -9.47 -22.13 -4.84
C ILE A 187 -9.92 -20.68 -5.10
N LYS A 188 -9.80 -19.81 -4.09
CA LYS A 188 -10.22 -18.40 -4.15
C LYS A 188 -9.05 -17.48 -3.84
N PHE A 189 -9.06 -16.27 -4.39
CA PHE A 189 -8.08 -15.25 -4.03
C PHE A 189 -8.10 -14.94 -2.53
N ILE A 190 -6.95 -14.50 -2.01
CA ILE A 190 -6.82 -14.05 -0.62
C ILE A 190 -7.37 -12.63 -0.53
N GLU A 191 -8.35 -12.41 0.35
CA GLU A 191 -8.96 -11.09 0.56
C GLU A 191 -7.98 -10.16 1.29
N PRO A 192 -7.57 -9.03 0.70
CA PRO A 192 -6.65 -8.11 1.34
C PRO A 192 -7.32 -7.27 2.43
N ILE A 193 -6.63 -7.13 3.56
CA ILE A 193 -7.05 -6.30 4.69
C ILE A 193 -6.41 -4.92 4.55
N GLN A 194 -7.22 -3.86 4.52
CA GLN A 194 -6.70 -2.49 4.51
C GLN A 194 -6.21 -2.11 5.90
N ILE A 195 -4.96 -1.64 5.99
CA ILE A 195 -4.28 -1.31 7.25
C ILE A 195 -4.29 0.20 7.51
N THR A 196 -4.26 1.03 6.47
CA THR A 196 -4.29 2.50 6.58
C THR A 196 -5.50 3.08 5.86
N ASP A 197 -6.04 4.18 6.38
CA ASP A 197 -7.12 4.95 5.75
C ASP A 197 -6.80 6.45 5.80
N TYR A 198 -5.71 6.84 5.13
CA TYR A 198 -5.30 8.24 5.06
C TYR A 198 -6.05 8.99 3.95
N PRO A 199 -6.34 10.30 4.13
CA PRO A 199 -7.00 11.10 3.10
C PRO A 199 -6.11 11.46 1.91
N LEU A 200 -4.83 11.05 1.93
CA LEU A 200 -3.88 11.19 0.83
C LEU A 200 -3.26 9.83 0.51
N SER A 201 -2.84 9.65 -0.74
CA SER A 201 -2.15 8.44 -1.19
C SER A 201 -0.77 8.29 -0.55
N ILE A 202 -0.43 7.04 -0.24
CA ILE A 202 0.92 6.59 0.09
C ILE A 202 1.69 6.32 -1.21
N ASP A 203 2.88 6.90 -1.35
CA ASP A 203 3.69 6.80 -2.57
C ASP A 203 4.79 5.73 -2.49
N ASN A 204 5.42 5.57 -1.32
CA ASN A 204 6.50 4.61 -1.12
C ASN A 204 6.33 3.88 0.20
N LEU A 205 6.75 2.61 0.24
CA LEU A 205 6.78 1.78 1.45
C LEU A 205 8.16 1.18 1.67
N LEU A 206 8.60 1.16 2.92
CA LEU A 206 9.76 0.42 3.42
C LEU A 206 9.38 -0.28 4.72
N VAL A 207 9.75 -1.55 4.86
CA VAL A 207 9.57 -2.32 6.09
C VAL A 207 10.95 -2.68 6.64
N ASN A 208 11.15 -2.51 7.95
CA ASN A 208 12.40 -2.91 8.59
C ASN A 208 12.56 -4.43 8.54
N ARG A 209 13.81 -4.93 8.49
CA ARG A 209 14.12 -6.37 8.43
C ARG A 209 13.51 -7.19 9.58
N GLN A 210 13.33 -6.62 10.76
CA GLN A 210 12.69 -7.27 11.91
C GLN A 210 11.16 -7.11 11.92
N ALA A 211 10.60 -6.41 10.94
CA ALA A 211 9.17 -6.10 10.82
C ALA A 211 8.54 -5.45 12.06
N THR A 212 9.33 -4.72 12.85
CA THR A 212 8.87 -3.94 14.02
C THR A 212 8.51 -2.51 13.66
N ARG A 213 8.94 -2.04 12.48
CA ARG A 213 8.78 -0.66 12.02
C ARG A 213 8.58 -0.64 10.52
N LEU A 214 7.78 0.31 10.05
CA LEU A 214 7.66 0.65 8.65
C LEU A 214 7.83 2.16 8.46
N ALA A 215 8.22 2.54 7.25
CA ALA A 215 8.24 3.92 6.81
C ALA A 215 7.49 4.01 5.49
N PHE A 216 6.73 5.09 5.32
CA PHE A 216 6.11 5.40 4.05
C PHE A 216 6.28 6.88 3.72
N SER A 217 6.07 7.25 2.46
CA SER A 217 6.07 8.66 2.07
C SER A 217 4.72 9.09 1.51
N CYS A 218 4.31 10.31 1.83
CA CYS A 218 3.17 10.98 1.21
C CYS A 218 3.58 12.37 0.71
N GLN A 219 2.90 12.87 -0.31
CA GLN A 219 3.03 14.26 -0.75
C GLN A 219 2.27 15.21 0.17
N VAL A 220 3.01 15.90 1.03
CA VAL A 220 2.47 16.91 1.95
C VAL A 220 3.13 18.26 1.75
N TYR A 221 2.46 19.32 2.18
CA TYR A 221 3.09 20.63 2.27
C TYR A 221 4.12 20.64 3.40
N ALA A 222 5.22 21.35 3.21
CA ALA A 222 6.20 21.52 4.28
C ALA A 222 5.52 22.09 5.53
N ASN A 223 5.80 21.50 6.69
CA ASN A 223 5.26 21.85 8.00
C ASN A 223 3.75 21.58 8.20
N LEU A 224 3.07 20.88 7.29
CA LEU A 224 1.68 20.46 7.48
C LEU A 224 1.56 18.95 7.69
N SER A 225 0.53 18.54 8.42
CA SER A 225 0.12 17.13 8.51
C SER A 225 -0.52 16.63 7.21
N ILE A 226 -0.77 15.31 7.13
CA ILE A 226 -1.52 14.70 6.03
C ILE A 226 -2.92 15.31 5.92
N GLU A 227 -3.61 15.46 7.05
CA GLU A 227 -4.98 15.97 7.16
C GLU A 227 -5.03 17.46 6.83
N GLU A 228 -4.09 18.25 7.35
CA GLU A 228 -3.97 19.68 7.05
C GLU A 228 -3.68 19.92 5.57
N THR A 229 -2.79 19.10 4.99
CA THR A 229 -2.51 19.13 3.54
C THR A 229 -3.76 18.79 2.73
N TYR A 230 -4.52 17.77 3.13
CA TYR A 230 -5.75 17.40 2.46
C TYR A 230 -6.78 18.53 2.49
N ASN A 231 -7.02 19.12 3.67
CA ASN A 231 -7.94 20.23 3.83
C ASN A 231 -7.55 21.43 2.97
N ARG A 232 -6.27 21.79 2.99
CA ARG A 232 -5.74 22.88 2.14
C ARG A 232 -5.91 22.58 0.65
N THR A 233 -5.57 21.37 0.21
CA THR A 233 -5.68 20.95 -1.19
C THR A 233 -7.15 20.97 -1.64
N LYS A 234 -8.07 20.56 -0.77
CA LYS A 234 -9.51 20.63 -1.02
C LYS A 234 -9.99 22.07 -1.18
N THR A 235 -9.55 22.99 -0.32
CA THR A 235 -9.88 24.42 -0.45
C THR A 235 -9.30 25.04 -1.72
N GLU A 236 -8.03 24.75 -2.04
CA GLU A 236 -7.38 25.24 -3.26
C GLU A 236 -8.06 24.70 -4.53
N GLY A 237 -8.43 23.43 -4.54
CA GLY A 237 -9.11 22.77 -5.66
C GLY A 237 -10.55 23.25 -5.92
N LEU A 238 -11.19 23.88 -4.92
CA LEU A 238 -12.50 24.52 -5.08
C LEU A 238 -12.40 25.92 -5.69
N SER A 239 -11.20 26.52 -5.77
CA SER A 239 -11.03 27.82 -6.40
C SER A 239 -10.99 27.66 -7.92
N SER A 240 -12.03 28.12 -8.60
CA SER A 240 -12.17 28.11 -10.07
C SER A 240 -11.32 29.17 -10.78
N GLU A 241 -10.43 29.86 -10.06
CA GLU A 241 -9.73 31.07 -10.51
C GLU A 241 -8.19 30.90 -10.51
N LEU A 242 -7.70 29.69 -10.75
CA LEU A 242 -6.26 29.45 -10.83
C LEU A 242 -5.72 29.87 -12.20
N VAL A 243 -5.50 31.17 -12.39
CA VAL A 243 -4.71 31.71 -13.50
C VAL A 243 -3.24 31.73 -13.08
N TYR A 244 -2.46 30.80 -13.61
CA TYR A 244 -1.03 30.76 -13.35
C TYR A 244 -0.27 31.65 -14.34
N LYS A 245 0.39 32.69 -13.84
CA LYS A 245 1.36 33.49 -14.61
C LYS A 245 2.76 32.93 -14.36
N PHE A 246 3.46 32.54 -15.42
CA PHE A 246 4.82 32.00 -15.32
C PHE A 246 5.82 32.93 -15.99
N ASP A 247 6.87 33.31 -15.24
CA ASP A 247 7.91 34.24 -15.72
C ASP A 247 9.09 33.53 -16.40
N LYS A 248 9.10 32.19 -16.42
CA LYS A 248 10.15 31.36 -17.04
C LYS A 248 9.52 30.13 -17.71
N LEU A 249 10.18 29.64 -18.78
CA LEU A 249 9.81 28.36 -19.40
C LEU A 249 9.85 27.24 -18.36
N PHE A 250 8.81 26.42 -18.34
CA PHE A 250 8.65 25.34 -17.38
C PHE A 250 9.82 24.35 -17.45
N ILE A 251 10.33 23.96 -16.29
CA ILE A 251 10.94 22.64 -16.17
C ILE A 251 9.78 21.65 -16.09
N ARG A 252 9.32 21.20 -17.26
CA ARG A 252 8.33 20.13 -17.37
C ARG A 252 9.01 18.81 -17.00
N GLN A 253 8.68 18.26 -15.83
CA GLN A 253 8.69 16.80 -15.69
C GLN A 253 7.40 16.33 -16.36
N TRP A 254 7.47 15.35 -17.27
CA TRP A 254 6.51 15.19 -18.37
C TRP A 254 5.00 15.23 -18.03
N ASP A 255 4.58 14.96 -16.80
CA ASP A 255 3.15 14.88 -16.42
C ASP A 255 2.74 15.58 -15.09
N LYS A 256 3.56 16.46 -14.48
CA LYS A 256 3.17 17.07 -13.19
C LYS A 256 3.61 18.51 -12.97
N PHE A 257 2.65 19.35 -12.56
CA PHE A 257 2.91 20.70 -12.09
C PHE A 257 3.49 20.69 -10.66
N MET A 258 4.38 21.65 -10.39
CA MET A 258 4.92 21.87 -9.05
C MET A 258 3.84 22.50 -8.16
N THR A 259 3.18 21.67 -7.36
CA THR A 259 2.15 22.12 -6.38
C THR A 259 2.73 22.63 -5.07
N GLY A 260 4.06 22.63 -4.89
CA GLY A 260 4.72 22.98 -3.63
C GLY A 260 4.76 21.85 -2.58
N ARG A 261 3.98 20.77 -2.78
CA ARG A 261 4.06 19.55 -1.96
C ARG A 261 5.34 18.78 -2.23
N ARG A 262 5.86 18.08 -1.21
CA ARG A 262 7.06 17.25 -1.27
C ARG A 262 6.76 15.88 -0.66
N HIS A 263 7.49 14.85 -1.07
CA HIS A 263 7.41 13.54 -0.41
C HIS A 263 8.09 13.64 0.95
N HIS A 264 7.30 13.53 2.02
CA HIS A 264 7.82 13.48 3.39
C HIS A 264 7.79 12.04 3.91
N PRO A 265 8.89 11.53 4.49
CA PRO A 265 8.90 10.22 5.13
C PRO A 265 8.17 10.27 6.48
N ILE A 266 7.35 9.27 6.73
CA ILE A 266 6.57 9.06 7.94
C ILE A 266 6.88 7.66 8.45
N TYR A 267 7.14 7.53 9.75
CA TYR A 267 7.56 6.28 10.38
C TYR A 267 6.49 5.80 11.36
N LEU A 268 6.17 4.50 11.30
CA LEU A 268 5.22 3.86 12.20
C LEU A 268 5.85 2.62 12.85
N TYR A 269 5.37 2.31 14.05
CA TYR A 269 5.65 1.05 14.72
C TYR A 269 4.59 0.03 14.36
N ILE A 270 5.03 -1.19 14.09
CA ILE A 270 4.16 -2.33 13.88
C ILE A 270 3.90 -2.94 15.27
N VAL A 271 2.64 -2.93 15.70
CA VAL A 271 2.21 -3.59 16.93
C VAL A 271 1.75 -4.99 16.55
N GLN A 272 2.43 -6.00 17.08
CA GLN A 272 2.12 -7.42 16.92
C GLN A 272 1.18 -7.89 18.03
#